data_AF-A0A8C5LLJ2-F1
#
_entry.id   AF-A0A8C5LLJ2-F1
#
_cell.length_a   1.000
_cell.length_b   1.000
_cell.length_c   1.000
_cell.angle_alpha   90.00
_cell.angle_beta   90.00
_cell.angle_gamma   90.00
#
_symmetry.space_group_name_H-M   'P 1'
#
loop_
_entity.id
_entity.type
_entity.pdbx_description
1 polymer ?
#
loop_
_entity_poly.entity_id
_entity_poly.type
_entity_poly.pdbx_seq_one_letter_code
_entity_poly.pdbx_strand_id
1 'polypeptide(L)'
;MKVLPVYMNCLLKNEVLIGSPEITTDERAFQRQLVMSMDVASSQLFFYPQLLPIHSMDTKSDAAPAAVRCSEERLSEGGIFLLANGLYMFLWLGVSAPPEFIQGIFNVPSFAHITPEAVSYTWKHFIRM
;
A
#
# COMPACT_ATOMS: atom_id res chain seq x y z
N MET A 1 5.38 14.89 -20.99
CA MET A 1 4.51 14.42 -19.89
C MET A 1 4.43 12.89 -19.91
N LYS A 2 5.45 12.18 -19.40
CA LYS A 2 5.57 10.71 -19.61
C LYS A 2 4.65 9.86 -18.71
N VAL A 3 4.47 10.27 -17.45
CA VAL A 3 3.71 9.50 -16.44
C VAL A 3 2.32 10.08 -16.15
N LEU A 4 1.95 11.19 -16.80
CA LEU A 4 0.64 11.84 -16.60
C LEU A 4 -0.54 10.89 -16.81
N PRO A 5 -0.59 10.04 -17.87
CA PRO A 5 -1.73 9.15 -18.06
C PRO A 5 -1.93 8.18 -16.89
N VAL A 6 -0.84 7.76 -16.24
CA VAL A 6 -0.90 6.87 -15.07
C VAL A 6 -1.53 7.61 -13.90
N TYR A 7 -1.02 8.79 -13.54
CA TYR A 7 -1.60 9.60 -12.44
C TYR A 7 -3.05 9.99 -12.69
N MET A 8 -3.42 10.32 -13.93
CA MET A 8 -4.81 10.62 -14.28
C MET A 8 -5.71 9.39 -14.12
N ASN A 9 -5.25 8.19 -14.50
CA ASN A 9 -5.98 6.95 -14.26
C ASN A 9 -6.13 6.68 -12.75
N CYS A 10 -5.09 6.92 -11.94
CA CYS A 10 -5.16 6.81 -10.48
C CYS A 10 -6.20 7.76 -9.87
N LEU A 11 -6.23 9.02 -10.33
CA LEU A 11 -7.24 10.00 -9.92
C LEU A 11 -8.65 9.53 -10.29
N LEU A 12 -8.85 9.07 -11.53
CA LEU A 12 -10.15 8.58 -12.01
C LEU A 12 -10.58 7.31 -11.28
N LYS A 13 -9.65 6.49 -10.79
CA LYS A 13 -9.91 5.31 -9.96
C LYS A 13 -10.20 5.63 -8.50
N ASN A 14 -10.07 6.89 -8.07
CA ASN A 14 -10.26 7.27 -6.69
C ASN A 14 -11.74 7.21 -6.27
N GLU A 15 -11.98 6.79 -5.03
CA GLU A 15 -13.31 6.61 -4.44
C GLU A 15 -14.14 7.89 -4.36
N VAL A 16 -13.47 9.04 -4.32
CA VAL A 16 -14.12 10.36 -4.38
C VAL A 16 -14.89 10.53 -5.69
N LEU A 17 -14.43 9.94 -6.79
CA LEU A 17 -15.01 10.10 -8.13
C LEU A 17 -15.86 8.90 -8.59
N ILE A 18 -15.41 7.67 -8.36
CA ILE A 18 -16.13 6.47 -8.82
C ILE A 18 -17.37 6.17 -7.97
N GLY A 19 -17.27 6.44 -6.66
CA GLY A 19 -18.29 6.07 -5.69
C GLY A 19 -18.44 4.56 -5.55
N SER A 20 -17.74 3.96 -4.59
CA SER A 20 -17.95 2.57 -4.21
C SER A 20 -19.09 2.40 -3.19
N PRO A 21 -19.87 1.29 -3.24
CA PRO A 21 -20.79 0.93 -2.17
C PRO A 21 -20.09 0.52 -0.87
N GLU A 22 -18.79 0.22 -0.91
CA GLU A 22 -17.98 -0.17 0.26
C GLU A 22 -17.51 1.04 1.08
N ILE A 23 -17.53 2.24 0.50
CA ILE A 23 -16.99 3.48 1.09
C ILE A 23 -18.14 4.37 1.56
N THR A 24 -18.15 4.70 2.85
CA THR A 24 -19.15 5.60 3.43
C THR A 24 -19.03 7.03 2.87
N THR A 25 -20.13 7.78 2.92
CA THR A 25 -20.13 9.19 2.47
C THR A 25 -19.14 10.03 3.26
N ASP A 26 -18.99 9.77 4.56
CA ASP A 26 -18.08 10.51 5.44
C ASP A 26 -16.62 10.30 5.05
N GLU A 27 -16.21 9.05 4.81
CA GLU A 27 -14.85 8.70 4.35
C GLU A 27 -14.52 9.41 3.04
N ARG A 28 -15.49 9.47 2.13
CA ARG A 28 -15.35 10.13 0.83
C ARG A 28 -15.22 11.65 0.96
N ALA A 29 -16.07 12.26 1.78
CA ALA A 29 -16.02 13.69 2.05
C ALA A 29 -14.70 14.08 2.72
N PHE A 30 -14.22 13.26 3.65
CA PHE A 30 -12.94 13.40 4.32
C PHE A 30 -11.77 13.34 3.32
N GLN A 31 -11.69 12.31 2.48
CA GLN A 31 -10.63 12.20 1.47
C GLN A 31 -10.65 13.38 0.48
N ARG A 32 -11.84 13.81 0.04
CA ARG A 32 -11.98 15.01 -0.81
C ARG A 32 -11.42 16.26 -0.13
N GLN A 33 -11.76 16.47 1.14
CA GLN A 33 -11.27 17.63 1.89
C GLN A 33 -9.75 17.59 2.07
N LEU A 34 -9.18 16.42 2.39
CA LEU A 34 -7.74 16.25 2.55
C LEU A 34 -6.99 16.62 1.27
N VAL A 35 -7.40 16.08 0.12
CA VAL A 35 -6.75 16.33 -1.18
C VAL A 35 -6.74 17.82 -1.53
N MET A 36 -7.79 18.57 -1.20
CA MET A 36 -7.86 20.01 -1.47
C MET A 36 -6.82 20.83 -0.71
N SER A 37 -6.26 20.29 0.38
CA SER A 37 -5.20 20.92 1.18
C SER A 37 -3.80 20.33 0.97
N MET A 38 -3.66 19.28 0.16
CA MET A 38 -2.37 18.63 -0.07
C MET A 38 -1.44 19.49 -0.92
N ASP A 39 -0.15 19.46 -0.59
CA ASP A 39 0.90 19.98 -1.44
C ASP A 39 1.23 18.97 -2.58
N VAL A 40 2.18 19.34 -3.45
CA VAL A 40 2.55 18.51 -4.61
C VAL A 40 3.15 17.17 -4.18
N ALA A 41 3.95 17.15 -3.11
CA ALA A 41 4.59 15.93 -2.63
C ALA A 41 3.57 14.95 -2.02
N SER A 42 2.66 15.46 -1.18
CA SER A 42 1.65 14.63 -0.53
C SER A 42 0.63 14.11 -1.53
N SER A 43 0.18 14.96 -2.46
CA SER A 43 -0.76 14.53 -3.52
C SER A 43 -0.14 13.48 -4.44
N GLN A 44 1.15 13.59 -4.77
CA GLN A 44 1.87 12.58 -5.54
C GLN A 44 1.84 11.21 -4.84
N LEU A 45 2.17 11.16 -3.55
CA LEU A 45 2.19 9.93 -2.76
C LEU A 45 0.77 9.36 -2.54
N PHE A 46 -0.22 10.22 -2.35
CA PHE A 46 -1.61 9.81 -2.14
C PHE A 46 -2.20 9.11 -3.37
N PHE A 47 -1.97 9.67 -4.58
CA PHE A 47 -2.49 9.09 -5.82
C PHE A 47 -1.63 7.96 -6.37
N TYR A 48 -0.33 7.94 -6.07
CA TYR A 48 0.57 6.86 -6.47
C TYR A 48 1.36 6.37 -5.24
N PRO A 49 0.79 5.42 -4.47
CA PRO A 49 1.40 4.93 -3.25
C PRO A 49 2.80 4.37 -3.48
N GLN A 50 3.58 4.33 -2.41
CA GLN A 50 4.88 3.68 -2.42
C GLN A 50 4.72 2.23 -2.00
N LEU A 51 5.19 1.29 -2.84
CA LEU A 51 5.26 -0.13 -2.52
C LEU A 51 6.73 -0.53 -2.34
N LEU A 52 7.10 -0.94 -1.14
CA LEU A 52 8.48 -1.22 -0.73
C LEU A 52 8.65 -2.72 -0.43
N PRO A 53 9.60 -3.43 -1.06
CA PRO A 53 9.90 -4.82 -0.74
C PRO A 53 10.75 -4.89 0.54
N ILE A 54 10.15 -5.37 1.63
CA ILE A 54 10.80 -5.46 2.95
C ILE A 54 11.67 -6.71 3.04
N HIS A 55 11.25 -7.80 2.39
CA HIS A 55 11.97 -9.08 2.38
C HIS A 55 13.37 -9.01 1.75
N SER A 56 13.65 -7.98 0.94
CA SER A 56 14.95 -7.77 0.27
C SER A 56 15.77 -6.62 0.86
N MET A 57 15.40 -6.13 2.05
CA MET A 57 16.14 -5.05 2.72
C MET A 57 17.49 -5.55 3.24
N ASP A 58 18.54 -4.74 3.06
CA ASP A 58 19.85 -4.98 3.66
C ASP A 58 19.86 -4.43 5.09
N THR A 59 20.02 -5.30 6.08
CA THR A 59 20.01 -4.92 7.51
C THR A 59 21.24 -4.12 7.93
N LYS A 60 22.26 -4.01 7.07
CA LYS A 60 23.48 -3.24 7.35
C LYS A 60 23.44 -1.83 6.78
N SER A 61 22.46 -1.53 5.93
CA SER A 61 22.30 -0.25 5.27
C SER A 61 21.11 0.49 5.87
N ASP A 62 21.29 1.78 6.17
CA ASP A 62 20.20 2.65 6.65
C ASP A 62 19.31 3.16 5.48
N ALA A 63 19.61 2.75 4.24
CA ALA A 63 18.86 3.17 3.07
C ALA A 63 17.57 2.35 2.91
N ALA A 64 16.44 3.06 2.73
CA ALA A 64 15.19 2.43 2.38
C ALA A 64 15.29 1.70 1.02
N PRO A 65 14.62 0.54 0.84
CA PRO A 65 14.66 -0.20 -0.40
C PRO A 65 13.99 0.60 -1.52
N ALA A 66 14.41 0.33 -2.75
CA ALA A 66 13.82 0.95 -3.92
C ALA A 66 12.34 0.56 -4.06
N ALA A 67 11.49 1.56 -4.29
CA ALA A 67 10.08 1.34 -4.52
C ALA A 67 9.83 0.56 -5.81
N VAL A 68 8.87 -0.37 -5.75
CA VAL A 68 8.39 -1.15 -6.89
C VAL A 68 7.03 -0.63 -7.36
N ARG A 69 6.67 -0.96 -8.60
CA ARG A 69 5.38 -0.56 -9.19
C ARG A 69 4.21 -1.15 -8.38
N CYS A 70 3.20 -0.33 -8.10
CA CYS A 70 1.94 -0.76 -7.50
C CYS A 70 1.12 -1.62 -8.47
N SER A 71 1.42 -2.91 -8.52
CA SER A 71 0.73 -3.90 -9.33
C SER A 71 0.82 -5.25 -8.64
N GLU A 72 -0.25 -6.04 -8.74
CA GLU A 72 -0.29 -7.38 -8.15
C GLU A 72 0.78 -8.31 -8.73
N GLU A 73 1.16 -8.10 -9.99
CA GLU A 73 2.24 -8.85 -10.67
C GLU A 73 3.61 -8.69 -10.00
N ARG A 74 3.79 -7.65 -9.18
CA ARG A 74 5.04 -7.41 -8.43
C ARG A 74 5.06 -8.07 -7.06
N LEU A 75 3.94 -8.64 -6.62
CA LEU A 75 3.84 -9.32 -5.35
C LEU A 75 4.19 -10.80 -5.52
N SER A 76 5.19 -11.25 -4.75
CA SER A 76 5.56 -12.66 -4.65
C SER A 76 4.89 -13.29 -3.44
N GLU A 77 4.39 -14.52 -3.57
CA GLU A 77 3.86 -15.30 -2.44
C GLU A 77 4.87 -15.51 -1.30
N GLY A 78 6.17 -15.46 -1.59
CA GLY A 78 7.22 -15.51 -0.58
C GLY A 78 7.70 -14.14 -0.10
N GLY A 79 7.09 -13.06 -0.59
CA GLY A 79 7.53 -11.70 -0.32
C GLY A 79 6.80 -11.06 0.87
N ILE A 80 7.45 -10.03 1.40
CA ILE A 80 6.87 -9.09 2.37
C ILE A 80 7.00 -7.70 1.78
N PHE A 81 5.90 -6.94 1.77
CA PHE A 81 5.84 -5.63 1.15
C PHE A 81 5.12 -4.62 2.04
N LEU A 82 5.59 -3.38 2.02
CA LEU A 82 4.96 -2.26 2.71
C LEU A 82 4.37 -1.32 1.65
N LEU A 83 3.07 -1.05 1.75
CA LEU A 83 2.38 -0.08 0.90
C LEU A 83 2.01 1.14 1.75
N ALA A 84 2.46 2.33 1.37
CA ALA A 84 2.14 3.57 2.07
C ALA A 84 1.70 4.67 1.10
N ASN A 85 0.63 5.40 1.44
CA ASN A 85 0.09 6.49 0.63
C ASN A 85 0.07 7.85 1.36
N GLY A 86 0.74 7.94 2.51
CA GLY A 86 0.79 9.13 3.37
C GLY A 86 -0.36 9.22 4.39
N LEU A 87 -1.44 8.46 4.25
CA LEU A 87 -2.51 8.36 5.24
C LEU A 87 -2.57 6.99 5.90
N TYR A 88 -2.52 5.95 5.07
CA TYR A 88 -2.54 4.55 5.49
C TYR A 88 -1.21 3.89 5.16
N MET A 89 -0.88 2.90 5.97
CA MET A 89 0.26 2.01 5.77
C MET A 89 -0.23 0.57 5.91
N PHE A 90 0.05 -0.24 4.90
CA PHE A 90 -0.33 -1.64 4.83
C PHE A 90 0.91 -2.49 4.78
N LEU A 91 1.03 -3.42 5.72
CA LEU A 91 2.02 -4.48 5.66
C LEU A 91 1.39 -5.71 5.03
N TRP A 92 1.84 -6.05 3.83
CA TRP A 92 1.41 -7.26 3.15
C TRP A 92 2.42 -8.38 3.35
N LEU A 93 1.88 -9.55 3.66
CA LEU A 93 2.63 -10.78 3.89
C LEU A 93 2.14 -11.83 2.90
N GLY A 94 3.06 -12.36 2.11
CA GLY A 94 2.77 -13.48 1.25
C GLY A 94 2.53 -14.77 2.05
N VAL A 95 1.71 -15.66 1.52
CA VAL A 95 1.35 -16.94 2.16
C VAL A 95 2.55 -17.86 2.40
N SER A 96 3.62 -17.70 1.62
CA SER A 96 4.88 -18.43 1.72
C SER A 96 6.01 -17.55 2.25
N ALA A 97 5.70 -16.46 2.96
CA ALA A 97 6.71 -15.62 3.57
C ALA A 97 7.61 -16.42 4.55
N PRO A 98 8.93 -16.17 4.58
CA PRO A 98 9.85 -16.95 5.39
C PRO A 98 9.49 -16.88 6.89
N PRO A 99 9.41 -18.03 7.60
CA PRO A 99 9.10 -18.05 9.03
C PRO A 99 10.07 -17.21 9.87
N GLU A 100 11.33 -17.11 9.46
CA GLU A 100 12.36 -16.32 10.15
C GLU A 100 12.01 -14.84 10.18
N PHE A 101 11.47 -14.30 9.08
CA PHE A 101 10.99 -12.92 9.02
C PHE A 101 9.74 -12.73 9.86
N ILE A 102 8.81 -13.67 9.79
CA ILE A 102 7.57 -13.62 10.57
C ILE A 102 7.89 -13.62 12.07
N GLN A 103 8.77 -14.50 12.49
CA GLN A 103 9.24 -14.56 13.86
C GLN A 103 10.00 -13.28 14.26
N GLY A 104 10.84 -12.75 13.38
CA GLY A 104 11.60 -11.52 13.65
C GLY A 104 10.72 -10.27 13.84
N ILE A 105 9.63 -10.16 13.08
CA ILE A 105 8.76 -8.97 13.10
C ILE A 105 7.60 -9.13 14.09
N PHE A 106 6.92 -10.27 14.07
CA PHE A 106 5.69 -10.51 14.82
C PHE A 106 5.89 -11.37 16.07
N ASN A 107 7.08 -11.94 16.26
CA ASN A 107 7.39 -12.84 17.37
C ASN A 107 6.43 -14.05 17.47
N VAL A 108 5.98 -14.56 16.32
CA VAL A 108 5.16 -15.77 16.18
C VAL A 108 5.85 -16.78 15.25
N PRO A 109 5.60 -18.09 15.40
CA PRO A 109 6.40 -19.11 14.71
C PRO A 109 6.07 -19.25 13.22
N SER A 110 4.89 -18.81 12.77
CA SER A 110 4.50 -18.93 11.36
C SER A 110 3.35 -18.00 10.99
N PHE A 111 3.10 -17.86 9.68
CA PHE A 111 2.03 -17.04 9.11
C PHE A 111 0.64 -17.33 9.70
N ALA A 112 0.34 -18.61 9.96
CA ALA A 112 -0.95 -19.04 10.50
C ALA A 112 -1.26 -18.51 11.91
N HIS A 113 -0.24 -18.06 12.65
CA HIS A 113 -0.39 -17.53 14.01
C HIS A 113 -0.57 -16.01 14.05
N ILE A 114 -0.50 -15.34 12.91
CA ILE A 114 -0.74 -13.90 12.81
C ILE A 114 -2.24 -13.68 12.90
N THR A 115 -2.73 -13.00 13.95
CA THR A 115 -4.13 -12.63 14.06
C THR A 115 -4.42 -11.44 13.13
N PRO A 116 -5.29 -11.58 12.12
CA PRO A 116 -5.64 -10.48 11.23
C PRO A 116 -6.71 -9.60 11.89
N GLU A 117 -6.38 -8.93 12.99
CA GLU A 117 -7.34 -8.07 13.71
C GLU A 117 -7.61 -6.74 12.98
N ALA A 118 -6.82 -6.43 11.94
CA ALA A 118 -6.95 -5.20 11.15
C ALA A 118 -6.83 -5.45 9.63
N VAL A 119 -7.59 -6.40 9.09
CA VAL A 119 -7.70 -6.55 7.63
C VAL A 119 -8.59 -5.44 7.08
N SER A 120 -7.99 -4.38 6.57
CA SER A 120 -8.72 -3.33 5.86
C SER A 120 -8.88 -3.69 4.38
N TYR A 121 -10.12 -3.66 3.88
CA TYR A 121 -10.49 -3.96 2.49
C TYR A 121 -9.91 -2.98 1.45
N THR A 122 -9.31 -1.86 1.89
CA THR A 122 -8.78 -0.80 1.02
C THR A 122 -7.61 -1.26 0.14
N TRP A 123 -6.92 -2.35 0.51
CA TRP A 123 -5.69 -2.77 -0.17
C TRP A 123 -5.89 -3.12 -1.66
N LYS A 124 -7.05 -3.68 -2.03
CA LYS A 124 -7.37 -4.05 -3.42
C LYS A 124 -7.49 -2.85 -4.37
N HIS A 125 -7.87 -1.68 -3.85
CA HIS A 125 -8.05 -0.46 -4.64
C HIS A 125 -6.73 0.15 -5.10
N PHE A 126 -5.66 -0.03 -4.31
CA PHE A 126 -4.34 0.56 -4.60
C PHE A 126 -3.47 -0.28 -5.56
N ILE A 127 -3.76 -1.57 -5.73
CA ILE A 127 -2.90 -2.49 -6.48
C ILE A 127 -3.45 -2.82 -7.87
N ARG A 128 -4.73 -2.55 -8.14
CA ARG A 128 -5.35 -2.68 -9.47
C ARG A 128 -5.07 -1.49 -10.41
N MET A 129 -4.03 -0.69 -10.17
CA MET A 129 -3.71 0.50 -10.97
C MET A 129 -3.18 0.18 -12.38
#